data_AF-A0A1M5QNU3-F1
#
_entry.id   AF-A0A1M5QNU3-F1
#
_cell.length_a   1.000
_cell.length_b   1.000
_cell.length_c   1.000
_cell.angle_alpha   90.00
_cell.angle_beta   90.00
_cell.angle_gamma   90.00
#
_symmetry.space_group_name_H-M   'P 1'
#
loop_
_entity.id
_entity.type
_entity.pdbx_description
1 polymer ?
#
loop_
_entity_poly.entity_id
_entity_poly.type
_entity_poly.pdbx_seq_one_letter_code
_entity_poly.pdbx_strand_id
1 'polypeptide(L)'
;MRIKQQPLPTRKIQFDGVHKNDSLLIGNFGDVEFIAKGSFDLGGMIYCVRSSVTFQVVGDGCITFHGSCRRLVIDYVNGNCVLDFSKLECKEAVFIAVKGKSEIILGPTKVISRANIQDEAVLWYTNNPVFTNYSIAGAGRIEQLSRVVANAG
;
A
#
# COMPACT_ATOMS: atom_id res chain seq x y z
N MET A 1 20.22 -34.62 6.68
CA MET A 1 19.72 -33.68 7.72
C MET A 1 19.08 -32.49 7.01
N ARG A 2 17.75 -32.33 7.07
CA ARG A 2 17.09 -31.12 6.55
C ARG A 2 17.02 -30.11 7.70
N ILE A 3 17.83 -29.06 7.63
CA ILE A 3 17.73 -27.92 8.53
C ILE A 3 16.39 -27.25 8.21
N LYS A 4 15.39 -27.44 9.08
CA LYS A 4 14.15 -26.64 9.04
C LYS A 4 14.57 -25.21 9.40
N GLN A 5 14.74 -24.35 8.40
CA GLN A 5 14.87 -22.91 8.64
C GLN A 5 13.58 -22.46 9.33
N GLN A 6 13.68 -22.10 10.61
CA GLN A 6 12.63 -21.35 11.27
C GLN A 6 12.47 -20.03 10.51
N PRO A 7 11.25 -19.63 10.13
CA PRO A 7 11.04 -18.32 9.54
C PRO A 7 11.47 -17.25 10.55
N LEU A 8 12.31 -16.32 10.11
CA LEU A 8 12.67 -15.15 10.90
C LEU A 8 11.38 -14.37 11.24
N PRO A 9 11.27 -13.80 12.45
CA PRO A 9 10.10 -13.01 12.82
C PRO A 9 9.97 -11.81 11.88
N THR A 10 8.78 -11.63 11.30
CA THR A 10 8.42 -10.46 10.49
C THR A 10 8.53 -9.21 11.36
N ARG A 11 9.25 -8.19 10.89
CA ARG A 11 9.39 -6.93 11.63
C ARG A 11 8.06 -6.20 11.62
N LYS A 12 7.59 -5.78 12.80
CA LYS A 12 6.33 -5.05 12.96
C LYS A 12 6.58 -3.59 13.32
N ILE A 13 5.87 -2.68 12.65
CA ILE A 13 5.82 -1.24 12.95
C ILE A 13 4.35 -0.89 13.18
N GLN A 14 3.99 -0.31 14.32
CA GLN A 14 2.60 -0.08 14.70
C GLN A 14 2.39 1.31 15.29
N PHE A 15 1.31 1.97 14.86
CA PHE A 15 0.83 3.25 15.35
C PHE A 15 -0.66 3.14 15.71
N ASP A 16 -1.04 3.54 16.93
CA ASP A 16 -2.43 3.51 17.42
C ASP A 16 -2.81 4.86 18.05
N GLY A 17 -3.92 5.47 17.61
CA GLY A 17 -4.40 6.76 18.11
C GLY A 17 -4.12 7.90 17.13
N VAL A 18 -3.66 9.05 17.63
CA VAL A 18 -3.31 10.21 16.80
C VAL A 18 -1.80 10.27 16.62
N HIS A 19 -1.32 10.15 15.38
CA HIS A 19 0.12 10.12 15.07
C HIS A 19 0.49 10.98 13.88
N LYS A 20 1.66 11.63 13.96
CA LYS A 20 2.29 12.35 12.86
C LYS A 20 3.77 12.04 12.80
N ASN A 21 4.25 11.57 11.65
CA ASN A 21 5.68 11.28 11.43
C ASN A 21 5.97 11.18 9.93
N ASP A 22 6.75 12.09 9.38
CA ASP A 22 7.10 12.17 7.94
C ASP A 22 8.44 11.52 7.57
N SER A 23 9.13 10.91 8.54
CA SER A 23 10.53 10.51 8.44
C SER A 23 10.73 9.01 8.72
N LEU A 24 9.74 8.18 8.41
CA LEU A 24 9.79 6.73 8.63
C LEU A 24 10.71 6.04 7.62
N LEU A 25 11.50 5.07 8.09
CA LEU A 25 12.37 4.27 7.24
C LEU A 25 12.08 2.77 7.37
N ILE A 26 11.65 2.16 6.26
CA ILE A 26 11.43 0.73 6.14
C ILE A 26 12.55 0.14 5.27
N GLY A 27 13.49 -0.58 5.88
CA GLY A 27 14.72 -1.07 5.24
C GLY A 27 14.71 -2.57 4.90
N ASN A 28 15.74 -3.01 4.18
CA ASN A 28 15.86 -4.32 3.52
C ASN A 28 16.25 -5.50 4.45
N PHE A 29 15.64 -5.60 5.64
CA PHE A 29 15.96 -6.63 6.65
C PHE A 29 14.93 -7.77 6.69
N GLY A 30 14.26 -8.05 5.57
CA GLY A 30 13.19 -9.04 5.48
C GLY A 30 11.82 -8.40 5.29
N ASP A 31 10.77 -9.20 5.44
CA ASP A 31 9.39 -8.74 5.30
C ASP A 31 9.01 -7.84 6.49
N VAL A 32 8.22 -6.80 6.21
CA VAL A 32 7.79 -5.81 7.21
C VAL A 32 6.27 -5.71 7.21
N GLU A 33 5.68 -5.70 8.40
CA GLU A 33 4.27 -5.38 8.63
C GLU A 33 4.17 -3.97 9.22
N PHE A 34 3.36 -3.13 8.58
CA PHE A 34 3.06 -1.77 8.96
C PHE A 34 1.59 -1.65 9.33
N ILE A 35 1.30 -1.23 10.57
CA ILE A 35 -0.05 -1.10 11.09
C ILE A 35 -0.30 0.35 11.53
N ALA A 36 -1.37 0.96 11.04
CA ALA A 36 -1.83 2.27 11.49
C ALA A 36 -3.33 2.23 11.85
N LYS A 37 -3.67 2.67 13.05
CA LYS A 37 -5.06 2.74 13.53
C LYS A 37 -5.37 4.09 14.17
N GLY A 38 -6.50 4.70 13.81
CA GLY A 38 -6.92 6.00 14.33
C GLY A 38 -6.73 7.13 13.33
N SER A 39 -6.19 8.27 13.76
CA SER A 39 -5.94 9.43 12.90
C SER A 39 -4.45 9.59 12.65
N PHE A 40 -4.04 9.63 11.38
CA PHE A 40 -2.62 9.54 11.05
C PHE A 40 -2.19 10.49 9.91
N ASP A 41 -0.97 11.00 10.03
CA ASP A 41 -0.24 11.71 8.98
C ASP A 41 1.19 11.16 8.96
N LEU A 42 1.38 10.05 8.23
CA LEU A 42 2.61 9.26 8.27
C LEU A 42 3.29 9.27 6.92
N GLY A 43 4.60 9.28 6.90
CA GLY A 43 5.33 9.15 5.66
C GLY A 43 6.80 8.84 5.82
N GLY A 44 7.44 8.57 4.69
CA GLY A 44 8.87 8.36 4.60
C GLY A 44 9.27 7.48 3.42
N MET A 45 10.27 6.64 3.64
CA MET A 45 10.92 5.86 2.59
C MET A 45 10.86 4.35 2.83
N ILE A 46 10.52 3.61 1.77
CA ILE A 46 10.62 2.15 1.70
C ILE A 46 11.79 1.77 0.79
N TYR A 47 12.70 0.95 1.31
CA TYR A 47 13.78 0.35 0.55
C TYR A 47 13.90 -1.15 0.89
N CYS A 48 13.04 -1.94 0.25
CA CYS A 48 12.89 -3.39 0.45
C CYS A 48 12.93 -4.15 -0.88
N VAL A 49 13.95 -3.91 -1.71
CA VAL A 49 14.01 -4.40 -3.10
C VAL A 49 13.97 -5.93 -3.25
N ARG A 50 14.22 -6.69 -2.16
CA ARG A 50 14.14 -8.15 -2.13
C ARG A 50 12.98 -8.70 -1.29
N SER A 51 12.25 -7.85 -0.59
CA SER A 51 11.27 -8.25 0.44
C SER A 51 9.91 -7.60 0.23
N SER A 52 8.96 -8.00 1.05
CA SER A 52 7.58 -7.55 1.00
C SER A 52 7.30 -6.55 2.12
N VAL A 53 6.46 -5.55 1.83
CA VAL A 53 5.91 -4.66 2.86
C VAL A 53 4.41 -4.82 2.87
N THR A 54 3.86 -5.12 4.04
CA THR A 54 2.43 -5.34 4.25
C THR A 54 1.84 -4.21 5.07
N PHE A 55 0.74 -3.62 4.62
CA PHE A 55 0.01 -2.56 5.30
C PHE A 55 -1.35 -3.06 5.82
N GLN A 56 -1.67 -2.68 7.05
CA GLN A 56 -2.99 -2.74 7.64
C GLN A 56 -3.35 -1.36 8.19
N VAL A 57 -4.42 -0.75 7.67
CA VAL A 57 -4.79 0.63 7.98
C VAL A 57 -6.26 0.71 8.35
N VAL A 58 -6.57 1.28 9.52
CA VAL A 58 -7.95 1.49 9.96
C VAL A 58 -8.13 2.90 10.54
N GLY A 59 -8.88 3.74 9.86
CA GLY A 59 -9.17 5.10 10.31
C GLY A 59 -8.94 6.15 9.24
N ASP A 60 -8.51 7.34 9.66
CA ASP A 60 -8.60 8.55 8.85
C ASP A 60 -7.24 9.24 8.73
N GLY A 61 -6.95 9.83 7.57
CA GLY A 61 -5.73 10.60 7.33
C GLY A 61 -4.89 10.11 6.15
N CYS A 62 -3.58 10.36 6.18
CA CYS A 62 -2.69 10.14 5.04
C CYS A 62 -1.48 9.29 5.40
N ILE A 63 -1.11 8.37 4.51
CA ILE A 63 0.14 7.62 4.55
C ILE A 63 0.86 7.84 3.22
N THR A 64 2.07 8.41 3.23
CA THR A 64 2.85 8.67 2.02
C THR A 64 4.21 8.00 2.07
N PHE A 65 4.45 7.02 1.20
CA PHE A 65 5.76 6.38 1.09
C PHE A 65 6.31 6.43 -0.34
N HIS A 66 7.61 6.68 -0.44
CA HIS A 66 8.36 6.61 -1.70
C HIS A 66 9.48 5.57 -1.64
N GLY A 67 10.06 5.23 -2.79
CA GLY A 67 11.22 4.34 -2.88
C GLY A 67 10.94 3.07 -3.68
N SER A 68 11.37 1.90 -3.19
CA SER A 68 11.23 0.64 -3.93
C SER A 68 11.06 -0.57 -3.02
N CYS A 69 10.16 -1.49 -3.41
CA CYS A 69 10.02 -2.80 -2.78
C CYS A 69 9.83 -3.91 -3.82
N ARG A 70 10.08 -5.18 -3.46
CA ARG A 70 9.74 -6.29 -4.35
C ARG A 70 8.23 -6.42 -4.48
N ARG A 71 7.53 -6.43 -3.36
CA ARG A 71 6.09 -6.66 -3.26
C ARG A 71 5.46 -5.73 -2.23
N LEU A 72 4.41 -5.04 -2.65
CA LEU A 72 3.52 -4.28 -1.78
C LEU A 72 2.27 -5.11 -1.51
N VAL A 73 1.92 -5.28 -0.24
CA VAL A 73 0.69 -5.94 0.17
C VAL A 73 -0.15 -4.96 0.98
N ILE A 74 -1.35 -4.70 0.52
CA ILE A 74 -2.38 -3.99 1.27
C ILE A 74 -3.33 -5.06 1.78
N ASP A 75 -3.14 -5.48 3.02
CA ASP A 75 -3.86 -6.60 3.61
C ASP A 75 -5.27 -6.17 4.04
N TYR A 76 -5.39 -5.01 4.68
CA TYR A 76 -6.68 -4.45 5.05
C TYR A 76 -6.62 -2.92 5.11
N VAL A 77 -7.57 -2.26 4.47
CA VAL A 77 -7.79 -0.80 4.60
C VAL A 77 -9.27 -0.53 4.81
N ASN A 78 -9.60 0.27 5.82
CA ASN A 78 -10.97 0.74 6.07
C ASN A 78 -10.97 2.10 6.79
N GLY A 79 -11.80 3.03 6.31
CA GLY A 79 -11.95 4.38 6.88
C GLY A 79 -11.95 5.45 5.79
N ASN A 80 -11.67 6.70 6.16
CA ASN A 80 -11.52 7.81 5.22
C ASN A 80 -10.04 8.25 5.16
N CYS A 81 -9.24 7.51 4.40
CA CYS A 81 -7.80 7.70 4.35
C CYS A 81 -7.22 7.63 2.93
N VAL A 82 -6.05 8.24 2.76
CA VAL A 82 -5.27 8.20 1.52
C VAL A 82 -3.96 7.47 1.78
N LEU A 83 -3.67 6.46 0.97
CA LEU A 83 -2.39 5.77 0.93
C LEU A 83 -1.69 6.15 -0.37
N ASP A 84 -0.80 7.13 -0.31
CA ASP A 84 -0.03 7.62 -1.44
C ASP A 84 1.29 6.85 -1.58
N PHE A 85 1.31 5.96 -2.57
CA PHE A 85 2.47 5.22 -3.03
C PHE A 85 2.83 5.60 -4.47
N SER A 86 2.43 6.78 -4.94
CA SER A 86 2.68 7.25 -6.32
C SER A 86 4.16 7.26 -6.71
N LYS A 87 5.05 7.45 -5.72
CA LYS A 87 6.51 7.45 -5.86
C LYS A 87 7.17 6.16 -5.34
N LEU A 88 6.40 5.10 -5.14
CA LEU A 88 6.89 3.78 -4.76
C LEU A 88 6.87 2.84 -5.98
N GLU A 89 8.04 2.30 -6.33
CA GLU A 89 8.15 1.26 -7.35
C GLU A 89 8.01 -0.13 -6.72
N CYS A 90 7.20 -1.00 -7.32
CA CYS A 90 7.16 -2.41 -6.93
C CYS A 90 6.99 -3.37 -8.13
N LYS A 91 7.43 -4.62 -7.96
CA LYS A 91 7.21 -5.65 -8.99
C LYS A 91 5.79 -6.19 -8.95
N GLU A 92 5.24 -6.33 -7.75
CA GLU A 92 3.92 -6.89 -7.51
C GLU A 92 3.19 -6.06 -6.45
N ALA A 93 1.94 -5.71 -6.70
CA ALA A 93 1.03 -5.17 -5.71
C ALA A 93 -0.15 -6.12 -5.48
N VAL A 94 -0.57 -6.24 -4.22
CA VAL A 94 -1.66 -7.13 -3.81
C VAL A 94 -2.59 -6.38 -2.86
N PHE A 95 -3.86 -6.27 -3.22
CA PHE A 95 -4.88 -5.61 -2.39
C PHE A 95 -5.92 -6.66 -1.96
N ILE A 96 -5.82 -7.10 -0.71
CA ILE A 96 -6.62 -8.20 -0.16
C ILE A 96 -8.02 -7.72 0.22
N ALA A 97 -8.14 -6.56 0.87
CA ALA A 97 -9.42 -5.92 1.19
C ALA A 97 -9.24 -4.41 1.38
N VAL A 98 -9.78 -3.62 0.45
CA VAL A 98 -9.78 -2.14 0.50
C VAL A 98 -11.23 -1.66 0.56
N LYS A 99 -11.58 -0.89 1.59
CA LYS A 99 -12.97 -0.59 1.99
C LYS A 99 -13.15 0.85 2.49
N GLY A 100 -14.40 1.22 2.75
CA GLY A 100 -14.75 2.55 3.22
C GLY A 100 -14.57 3.61 2.14
N LYS A 101 -14.08 4.79 2.52
CA LYS A 101 -13.77 5.92 1.63
C LYS A 101 -12.26 6.03 1.38
N SER A 102 -11.56 4.91 1.37
CA SER A 102 -10.11 4.90 1.23
C SER A 102 -9.68 5.10 -0.22
N GLU A 103 -8.63 5.88 -0.41
CA GLU A 103 -7.97 6.08 -1.70
C GLU A 103 -6.56 5.52 -1.65
N ILE A 104 -6.19 4.70 -2.63
CA ILE A 104 -4.83 4.19 -2.79
C ILE A 104 -4.28 4.70 -4.10
N ILE A 105 -3.13 5.37 -4.06
CA ILE A 105 -2.44 5.87 -5.24
C ILE A 105 -1.20 5.02 -5.48
N LEU A 106 -1.22 4.17 -6.49
CA LEU A 106 -0.14 3.23 -6.78
C LEU A 106 0.82 3.76 -7.85
N GLY A 107 2.09 3.84 -7.48
CA GLY A 107 3.20 4.14 -8.38
C GLY A 107 3.53 3.01 -9.37
N PRO A 108 4.68 3.10 -10.06
CA PRO A 108 5.07 2.14 -11.08
C PRO A 108 5.06 0.70 -10.57
N THR A 109 4.16 -0.11 -11.14
CA THR A 109 3.96 -1.51 -10.77
C THR A 109 3.89 -2.37 -12.02
N LYS A 110 4.56 -3.55 -12.01
CA LYS A 110 4.49 -4.48 -13.15
C LYS A 110 3.23 -5.34 -13.14
N VAL A 111 2.86 -5.86 -11.98
CA VAL A 111 1.74 -6.79 -11.82
C VAL A 111 0.89 -6.39 -10.62
N ILE A 112 -0.43 -6.35 -10.81
CA ILE A 112 -1.41 -6.31 -9.71
C ILE A 112 -2.03 -7.70 -9.63
N SER A 113 -1.55 -8.50 -8.68
CA SER A 113 -1.92 -9.93 -8.64
C SER A 113 -3.28 -10.18 -7.97
N ARG A 114 -3.73 -9.26 -7.13
CA ARG A 114 -5.09 -9.24 -6.59
C ARG A 114 -5.52 -7.80 -6.34
N ALA A 115 -6.76 -7.46 -6.67
CA ALA A 115 -7.38 -6.21 -6.23
C ALA A 115 -8.83 -6.42 -5.80
N ASN A 116 -9.10 -6.38 -4.49
CA ASN A 116 -10.46 -6.46 -3.94
C ASN A 116 -10.86 -5.11 -3.35
N ILE A 117 -11.69 -4.37 -4.11
CA ILE A 117 -12.10 -3.01 -3.79
C ILE A 117 -13.60 -3.01 -3.47
N GLN A 118 -13.99 -2.41 -2.34
CA GLN A 118 -15.37 -2.42 -1.84
C GLN A 118 -15.81 -1.01 -1.42
N ASP A 119 -17.10 -0.86 -1.15
CA ASP A 119 -17.73 0.37 -0.64
C ASP A 119 -17.50 1.58 -1.57
N GLU A 120 -16.83 2.63 -1.11
CA GLU A 120 -16.50 3.84 -1.90
C GLU A 120 -15.00 3.91 -2.22
N ALA A 121 -14.25 2.83 -1.97
CA ALA A 121 -12.80 2.85 -2.08
C ALA A 121 -12.33 2.96 -3.54
N VAL A 122 -11.20 3.63 -3.74
CA VAL A 122 -10.61 3.84 -5.06
C VAL A 122 -9.16 3.39 -5.07
N LEU A 123 -8.81 2.54 -6.03
CA LEU A 123 -7.42 2.22 -6.36
C LEU A 123 -7.05 2.95 -7.65
N TRP A 124 -6.19 3.95 -7.53
CA TRP A 124 -5.52 4.57 -8.65
C TRP A 124 -4.22 3.87 -8.97
N TYR A 125 -3.94 3.68 -10.25
CA TYR A 125 -2.66 3.13 -10.69
C TYR A 125 -2.06 3.94 -11.84
N THR A 126 -0.74 3.96 -11.90
CA THR A 126 0.02 4.51 -13.01
C THR A 126 0.51 3.40 -13.94
N ASN A 127 0.88 3.76 -15.17
CA ASN A 127 1.33 2.83 -16.22
C ASN A 127 0.27 1.76 -16.55
N ASN A 128 0.69 0.70 -17.25
CA ASN A 128 -0.16 -0.42 -17.68
C ASN A 128 0.27 -1.72 -16.95
N PRO A 129 0.00 -1.86 -15.63
CA PRO A 129 0.28 -3.10 -14.92
C PRO A 129 -0.59 -4.25 -15.47
N VAL A 130 -0.06 -5.47 -15.40
CA VAL A 130 -0.85 -6.68 -15.69
C VAL A 130 -1.73 -7.00 -14.49
N PHE A 131 -3.05 -7.02 -14.68
CA PHE A 131 -4.00 -7.49 -13.67
C PHE A 131 -4.24 -8.98 -13.83
N THR A 132 -4.15 -9.74 -12.74
CA THR A 132 -4.42 -11.20 -12.80
C THR A 132 -5.75 -11.60 -12.16
N ASN A 133 -6.18 -10.90 -11.10
CA ASN A 133 -7.46 -11.16 -10.45
C ASN A 133 -7.95 -9.87 -9.77
N TYR A 134 -9.21 -9.50 -9.98
CA TYR A 134 -9.81 -8.36 -9.31
C TYR A 134 -11.30 -8.59 -9.04
N SER A 135 -11.79 -7.96 -7.98
CA SER A 135 -13.20 -7.88 -7.64
C SER A 135 -13.54 -6.47 -7.15
N ILE A 136 -14.68 -5.98 -7.59
CA ILE A 136 -15.21 -4.67 -7.22
C ILE A 136 -16.63 -4.87 -6.69
N ALA A 137 -16.92 -4.31 -5.52
CA ALA A 137 -18.25 -4.32 -4.92
C ALA A 137 -18.65 -2.92 -4.45
N GLY A 138 -19.95 -2.64 -4.42
CA GLY A 138 -20.46 -1.29 -4.08
C GLY A 138 -20.12 -0.26 -5.15
N ALA A 139 -19.72 0.93 -4.71
CA ALA A 139 -19.26 2.04 -5.54
C ALA A 139 -17.72 2.09 -5.70
N GLY A 140 -17.02 0.99 -5.38
CA GLY A 140 -15.57 0.90 -5.46
C GLY A 140 -15.08 1.02 -6.91
N ARG A 141 -13.88 1.55 -7.10
CA ARG A 141 -13.33 1.82 -8.44
C ARG A 141 -11.84 1.47 -8.54
N ILE A 142 -11.43 1.00 -9.71
CA ILE A 142 -10.03 0.82 -10.10
C ILE A 142 -9.82 1.69 -11.33
N GLU A 143 -8.96 2.71 -11.23
CA GLU A 143 -8.84 3.75 -12.24
C GLU A 143 -7.37 4.00 -12.60
N GLN A 144 -7.12 4.21 -13.89
CA GLN A 144 -5.79 4.59 -14.36
C GLN A 144 -5.62 6.11 -14.21
N LEU A 145 -4.55 6.53 -13.53
CA LEU A 145 -4.09 7.91 -13.55
C LEU A 145 -3.56 8.23 -14.95
N SER A 146 -4.47 8.64 -15.83
CA SER A 146 -4.11 9.28 -17.09
C SER A 146 -3.44 10.61 -16.78
N ARG A 147 -2.36 10.95 -17.51
CA ARG A 147 -1.63 12.24 -17.38
C ARG A 147 -2.46 13.44 -17.87
N VAL A 148 -3.70 13.60 -17.40
CA VAL A 148 -4.55 14.76 -17.73
C VAL A 148 -4.42 15.87 -16.68
N VAL A 149 -3.67 15.66 -15.58
CA VAL A 149 -3.28 16.75 -14.68
C VAL A 149 -1.80 17.11 -14.88
N ALA A 150 -1.46 17.51 -16.09
CA ALA A 150 -0.39 18.46 -16.33
C ALA A 150 -1.10 19.75 -16.78
N ASN A 151 -0.99 20.81 -15.98
CA ASN A 151 -1.61 22.14 -16.14
C ASN A 151 -2.88 22.38 -15.33
N ALA A 152 -2.72 22.63 -14.04
CA ALA A 152 -3.52 23.61 -13.32
C ALA A 152 -2.66 24.22 -12.21
N GLY A 153 -2.17 25.45 -12.42
CA GLY A 153 -1.50 26.29 -11.43
C GLY A 153 -0.01 26.46 -11.62
#